data_AF-A0A834K8F7-F1
#
_entry.id   AF-A0A834K8F7-F1
#
_cell.length_a   1.000
_cell.length_b   1.000
_cell.length_c   1.000
_cell.angle_alpha   90.00
_cell.angle_beta   90.00
_cell.angle_gamma   90.00
#
_symmetry.space_group_name_H-M   'P 1'
#
loop_
_entity.id
_entity.type
_entity.pdbx_description
1 polymer ?
#
loop_
_entity_poly.entity_id
_entity_poly.type
_entity_poly.pdbx_seq_one_letter_code
_entity_poly.pdbx_strand_id
1 'polypeptide(L)'
;MDSVYGHYNQNASEKINIKEYFSRYSNIIKPCYLGCLASTTDQSILKIMKNDLGNEEMDLLSEYCSEENLTIPGEIPRLKENLPIKNKDLRKVSMITEDINLETIRQLKKRKETKDQYHFKFTSELFIKYGKINKYNESTIDLAVPYEDIFIDIRIYEPFMHSSNQMKSNYRKARPTLKYVITMLGKQTLAELRDKIKCLSDLSIPVETSDNPNQSFQPLAKDVYKSGFFYIEDTFYNDFRDPANIDYSEVIVEWAKIKQLGPFHTDSMEKVTIDSLSVRFGYPWVYQHQGFCEHLIIFSDARLVQPYDELHISAYPRIQRIRPQRANYCFMCGILPVRWITTDHDRHIAIPMILPS
;
A
#
# COMPACT_ATOMS: atom_id res chain seq x y z
N MET A 1 -9.10 24.50 -8.74
CA MET A 1 -9.11 23.23 -9.50
C MET A 1 -10.50 22.62 -9.67
N ASP A 2 -11.42 22.80 -8.72
CA ASP A 2 -12.74 22.15 -8.72
C ASP A 2 -13.66 22.50 -9.90
N SER A 3 -13.55 23.70 -10.46
CA SER A 3 -14.32 24.08 -11.66
C SER A 3 -13.87 23.33 -12.92
N VAL A 4 -12.61 22.91 -12.98
CA VAL A 4 -12.01 22.24 -14.15
C VAL A 4 -12.14 20.72 -14.04
N TYR A 5 -11.95 20.18 -12.83
CA TYR A 5 -11.91 18.74 -12.58
C TYR A 5 -13.11 18.21 -11.79
N GLY A 6 -14.15 19.01 -11.56
CA GLY A 6 -15.31 18.63 -10.75
C GLY A 6 -16.02 17.36 -11.19
N HIS A 7 -15.93 16.98 -12.47
CA HIS A 7 -16.45 15.70 -12.97
C HIS A 7 -15.79 14.47 -12.32
N TYR A 8 -14.51 14.57 -11.93
CA TYR A 8 -13.77 13.50 -11.28
C TYR A 8 -14.02 13.42 -9.77
N ASN A 9 -14.75 14.39 -9.20
CA ASN A 9 -15.09 14.44 -7.77
C ASN A 9 -16.33 13.61 -7.40
N GLN A 10 -16.99 12.95 -8.36
CA GLN A 10 -18.28 12.27 -8.14
C GLN A 10 -18.25 11.20 -7.04
N ASN A 11 -17.10 10.55 -6.83
CA ASN A 11 -16.94 9.48 -5.83
C ASN A 11 -16.11 9.92 -4.61
N ALA A 12 -15.71 11.19 -4.54
CA ALA A 12 -14.92 11.73 -3.46
C ALA A 12 -15.84 12.40 -2.42
N SER A 13 -15.41 12.39 -1.15
CA SER A 13 -16.10 13.15 -0.12
C SER A 13 -15.96 14.65 -0.36
N GLU A 14 -16.77 15.42 0.35
CA GLU A 14 -16.52 16.85 0.50
C GLU A 14 -15.16 17.09 1.18
N LYS A 15 -14.65 18.32 1.02
CA LYS A 15 -13.40 18.74 1.66
C LYS A 15 -13.62 18.83 3.17
N ILE A 16 -12.89 18.01 3.92
CA ILE A 16 -13.03 17.92 5.37
C ILE A 16 -11.72 18.33 6.03
N ASN A 17 -11.78 19.22 7.02
CA ASN A 17 -10.68 19.43 7.95
C ASN A 17 -10.68 18.29 8.97
N ILE A 18 -9.66 17.44 8.93
CA ILE A 18 -9.60 16.20 9.71
C ILE A 18 -9.71 16.51 11.21
N LYS A 19 -8.87 17.42 11.71
CA LYS A 19 -8.83 17.78 13.14
C LYS A 19 -10.18 18.30 13.65
N GLU A 20 -10.79 19.22 12.92
CA GLU A 20 -12.07 19.81 13.32
C GLU A 20 -13.22 18.79 13.30
N TYR A 21 -13.26 17.96 12.26
CA TYR A 21 -14.28 16.92 12.11
C TYR A 21 -14.21 15.87 13.22
N PHE A 22 -13.01 15.33 13.48
CA PHE A 22 -12.83 14.30 14.50
C PHE A 22 -12.94 14.85 15.93
N SER A 23 -12.59 16.12 16.15
CA SER A 23 -12.86 16.77 17.44
C SER A 23 -14.36 16.86 17.73
N ARG A 24 -15.17 17.24 16.73
CA ARG A 24 -16.64 17.24 16.85
C ARG A 24 -17.18 15.82 17.05
N TYR A 25 -16.71 14.87 16.26
CA TYR A 25 -17.12 13.47 16.33
C TYR A 25 -16.79 12.83 17.69
N SER A 26 -15.60 13.10 18.22
CA SER A 26 -15.18 12.66 19.56
C SER A 26 -16.10 13.21 20.65
N ASN A 27 -16.48 14.49 20.59
CA ASN A 27 -17.41 15.08 21.56
C ASN A 27 -18.81 14.46 21.55
N ILE A 28 -19.30 14.01 20.39
CA ILE A 28 -20.58 13.29 20.27
C ILE A 28 -20.47 11.88 20.88
N ILE A 29 -19.29 11.26 20.73
CA ILE A 29 -19.03 9.88 21.11
C ILE A 29 -18.68 9.70 22.59
N LYS A 30 -17.88 10.61 23.18
CA LYS A 30 -17.44 10.53 24.58
C LYS A 30 -18.58 10.20 25.57
N PRO A 31 -19.78 10.82 25.49
CA PRO A 31 -20.91 10.49 26.36
C PRO A 31 -21.41 9.03 26.24
N CYS A 32 -21.38 8.44 25.05
CA CYS A 32 -21.86 7.08 24.82
C CYS A 32 -20.92 6.02 25.40
N TYR A 33 -19.60 6.26 25.40
CA TYR A 33 -18.62 5.25 25.82
C TYR A 33 -18.28 5.28 27.31
N LEU A 34 -18.44 6.44 27.98
CA LEU A 34 -18.38 6.51 29.45
C LEU A 34 -19.41 5.58 30.11
N GLY A 35 -20.53 5.28 29.43
CA GLY A 35 -21.49 4.25 29.85
C GLY A 35 -21.05 2.81 29.57
N CYS A 36 -20.17 2.57 28.59
CA CYS A 36 -19.77 1.23 28.13
C CYS A 36 -18.51 0.68 28.81
N LEU A 37 -17.61 1.53 29.32
CA LEU A 37 -16.37 1.12 30.00
C LEU A 37 -16.59 0.42 31.36
N ALA A 38 -17.83 0.30 31.81
CA ALA A 38 -18.19 -0.27 33.12
C ALA A 38 -18.50 -1.78 33.13
N SER A 39 -18.51 -2.50 32.01
CA SER A 39 -18.88 -3.94 32.06
C SER A 39 -18.42 -4.75 30.85
N THR A 40 -17.33 -5.50 31.01
CA THR A 40 -16.87 -6.55 30.09
C THR A 40 -17.52 -7.91 30.40
N THR A 41 -18.83 -7.93 30.60
CA THR A 41 -19.63 -9.15 30.77
C THR A 41 -20.81 -9.10 29.81
N ASP A 42 -21.31 -10.25 29.36
CA ASP A 42 -22.45 -10.36 28.41
C ASP A 42 -23.70 -9.58 28.87
N GLN A 43 -23.81 -9.31 30.18
CA GLN A 43 -24.78 -8.42 30.81
C GLN A 43 -24.74 -6.96 30.29
N SER A 44 -23.63 -6.52 29.70
CA SER A 44 -23.46 -5.17 29.14
C SER A 44 -24.14 -4.99 27.80
N ILE A 45 -24.12 -6.02 26.94
CA ILE A 45 -24.82 -6.04 25.66
C ILE A 45 -26.34 -5.99 25.91
N LEU A 46 -26.82 -6.70 26.93
CA LEU A 46 -28.21 -6.70 27.38
C LEU A 46 -28.66 -5.32 27.89
N LYS A 47 -27.81 -4.62 28.66
CA LYS A 47 -28.05 -3.22 29.07
C LYS A 47 -28.11 -2.25 27.88
N ILE A 48 -27.29 -2.46 26.85
CA ILE A 48 -27.30 -1.64 25.62
C ILE A 48 -28.60 -1.88 24.83
N MET A 49 -29.07 -3.12 24.78
CA MET A 49 -30.33 -3.48 24.09
C MET A 49 -31.59 -3.14 24.89
N LYS A 50 -31.46 -2.59 26.11
CA LYS A 50 -32.56 -2.39 27.06
C LYS A 50 -33.43 -3.64 27.24
N ASN A 51 -32.80 -4.81 27.19
CA ASN A 51 -33.49 -6.09 27.24
C ASN A 51 -32.89 -6.88 28.40
N ASP A 52 -33.66 -7.06 29.48
CA ASP A 52 -33.28 -7.87 30.63
C ASP A 52 -33.65 -9.33 30.34
N LEU A 53 -32.88 -9.99 29.47
CA LEU A 53 -33.01 -11.44 29.25
C LEU A 53 -32.32 -12.18 30.40
N GLY A 54 -33.00 -13.18 30.97
CA GLY A 54 -32.44 -14.03 32.02
C GLY A 54 -31.34 -14.96 31.47
N ASN A 55 -30.43 -15.42 32.34
CA ASN A 55 -29.35 -16.34 31.94
C ASN A 55 -29.89 -17.63 31.28
N GLU A 56 -31.03 -18.14 31.75
CA GLU A 56 -31.68 -19.34 31.19
C GLU A 56 -32.20 -19.12 29.76
N GLU A 57 -32.70 -17.94 29.44
CA GLU A 57 -33.16 -17.57 28.09
C GLU A 57 -31.97 -17.41 27.14
N MET A 58 -30.81 -17.00 27.67
CA MET A 58 -29.58 -16.85 26.90
C MET A 58 -28.95 -18.20 26.56
N ASP A 59 -28.97 -19.15 27.49
CA ASP A 59 -28.54 -20.53 27.23
C ASP A 59 -29.43 -21.16 26.14
N LEU A 60 -30.74 -20.96 26.25
CA LEU A 60 -31.71 -21.35 25.22
C LEU A 60 -31.38 -20.73 23.85
N LEU A 61 -31.15 -19.41 23.79
CA LEU A 61 -30.81 -18.73 22.54
C LEU A 61 -29.49 -19.22 21.95
N SER A 62 -28.49 -19.52 22.79
CA SER A 62 -27.20 -20.07 22.34
C SER A 62 -27.36 -21.46 21.71
N GLU A 63 -28.26 -22.27 22.27
CA GLU A 63 -28.57 -23.60 21.77
C GLU A 63 -29.36 -23.52 20.45
N TYR A 64 -30.41 -22.71 20.40
CA TYR A 64 -31.26 -22.54 19.22
C TYR A 64 -30.57 -21.82 18.05
N CYS A 65 -29.69 -20.86 18.32
CA CYS A 65 -29.00 -20.07 17.30
C CYS A 65 -27.57 -20.55 17.00
N SER A 66 -27.21 -21.75 17.43
CA SER A 66 -25.92 -22.37 17.08
C SER A 66 -25.80 -22.58 15.57
N GLU A 67 -24.60 -22.41 15.02
CA GLU A 67 -24.33 -22.56 13.58
C GLU A 67 -24.72 -23.94 13.03
N GLU A 68 -24.78 -24.94 13.90
CA GLU A 68 -25.14 -26.32 13.57
C GLU A 68 -26.66 -26.50 13.37
N ASN A 69 -27.48 -25.66 14.00
CA ASN A 69 -28.95 -25.72 13.92
C ASN A 69 -29.54 -24.84 12.80
N LEU A 70 -28.72 -24.04 12.12
CA LEU A 70 -29.11 -23.17 11.01
C LEU A 70 -29.04 -23.89 9.65
N THR A 71 -29.56 -25.12 9.56
CA THR A 71 -29.63 -25.86 8.28
C THR A 71 -31.06 -26.11 7.84
N ILE A 72 -31.33 -25.88 6.57
CA ILE A 72 -32.65 -26.08 5.97
C ILE A 72 -32.70 -27.46 5.30
N PRO A 73 -33.80 -28.25 5.41
CA PRO A 73 -33.91 -29.50 4.67
C PRO A 73 -33.78 -29.29 3.16
N GLY A 74 -32.71 -29.82 2.56
CA GLY A 74 -32.36 -29.65 1.14
C GLY A 74 -31.15 -28.74 0.87
N GLU A 75 -30.51 -28.19 1.92
CA GLU A 75 -29.33 -27.35 1.77
C GLU A 75 -28.12 -28.15 1.26
N ILE A 76 -27.41 -27.57 0.29
CA ILE A 76 -26.23 -28.19 -0.32
C ILE A 76 -25.08 -28.13 0.71
N PRO A 77 -24.38 -29.24 1.00
CA PRO A 77 -23.26 -29.22 1.94
C PRO A 77 -22.25 -28.14 1.55
N ARG A 78 -21.74 -27.37 2.53
CA ARG A 78 -20.67 -26.38 2.30
C ARG A 78 -19.49 -27.05 1.60
N LEU A 79 -19.36 -26.80 0.30
CA LEU A 79 -18.23 -27.25 -0.51
C LEU A 79 -16.97 -26.59 0.08
N LYS A 80 -16.07 -27.40 0.65
CA LYS A 80 -14.68 -26.99 0.85
C LYS A 80 -14.12 -26.69 -0.54
N GLU A 81 -14.04 -25.41 -0.90
CA GLU A 81 -13.54 -24.98 -2.20
C GLU A 81 -12.08 -25.43 -2.39
N ASN A 82 -11.88 -26.58 -3.02
CA ASN A 82 -10.66 -26.83 -3.77
C ASN A 82 -10.83 -26.13 -5.12
N LEU A 83 -10.48 -24.84 -5.16
CA LEU A 83 -10.52 -24.06 -6.39
C LEU A 83 -9.70 -24.78 -7.49
N PRO A 84 -10.26 -25.04 -8.67
CA PRO A 84 -9.55 -25.72 -9.73
C PRO A 84 -8.41 -24.84 -10.26
N ILE A 85 -7.20 -25.38 -10.15
CA ILE A 85 -5.96 -24.86 -10.69
C ILE A 85 -6.07 -24.83 -12.23
N LYS A 86 -6.49 -23.69 -12.79
CA LYS A 86 -6.49 -23.51 -14.25
C LYS A 86 -5.08 -23.15 -14.74
N ASN A 87 -4.38 -24.12 -15.35
CA ASN A 87 -3.13 -23.94 -16.09
C ASN A 87 -3.32 -22.92 -17.23
N LYS A 88 -2.46 -21.91 -17.25
CA LYS A 88 -2.17 -21.16 -18.48
C LYS A 88 -0.71 -21.43 -18.77
N ASP A 89 -0.47 -22.49 -19.54
CA ASP A 89 0.85 -22.78 -20.09
C ASP A 89 1.33 -21.55 -20.86
N LEU A 90 2.43 -20.97 -20.39
CA LEU A 90 3.16 -19.97 -21.14
C LEU A 90 4.24 -20.71 -21.96
N ARG A 91 4.03 -20.67 -23.29
CA ARG A 91 5.01 -20.84 -24.37
C ARG A 91 5.42 -22.30 -24.68
N LYS A 92 4.86 -22.86 -25.75
CA LYS A 92 5.48 -23.94 -26.52
C LYS A 92 6.74 -23.40 -27.19
N VAL A 93 7.91 -23.59 -26.57
CA VAL A 93 9.19 -23.53 -27.29
C VAL A 93 9.48 -24.96 -27.76
N SER A 94 9.07 -25.22 -29.00
CA SER A 94 9.40 -26.42 -29.74
C SER A 94 10.85 -26.38 -30.21
N MET A 95 11.51 -27.53 -30.07
CA MET A 95 12.84 -27.89 -30.59
C MET A 95 14.04 -27.32 -29.81
N ILE A 96 14.48 -28.09 -28.81
CA ILE A 96 15.87 -28.08 -28.35
C ILE A 96 16.59 -29.08 -29.27
N THR A 97 17.52 -28.62 -30.10
CA THR A 97 18.41 -29.52 -30.84
C THR A 97 19.32 -30.24 -29.84
N GLU A 98 19.58 -31.53 -30.08
CA GLU A 98 20.26 -32.40 -29.11
C GLU A 98 21.78 -32.12 -28.98
N ASP A 99 22.35 -31.31 -29.86
CA ASP A 99 23.81 -31.21 -30.05
C ASP A 99 24.44 -29.88 -29.62
N ILE A 100 24.12 -29.37 -28.42
CA ILE A 100 24.95 -28.30 -27.85
C ILE A 100 25.14 -28.51 -26.34
N ASN A 101 26.40 -28.75 -25.94
CA ASN A 101 26.85 -28.91 -24.55
C ASN A 101 26.93 -27.56 -23.82
N LEU A 102 25.89 -26.74 -23.93
CA LEU A 102 25.77 -25.48 -23.19
C LEU A 102 25.01 -25.74 -21.89
N GLU A 103 25.57 -25.27 -20.78
CA GLU A 103 24.94 -25.36 -19.46
C GLU A 103 23.55 -24.71 -19.44
N THR A 104 23.33 -23.72 -20.30
CA THR A 104 22.04 -23.06 -20.53
C THR A 104 20.95 -24.03 -21.02
N ILE A 105 21.27 -24.96 -21.92
CA ILE A 105 20.34 -25.96 -22.45
C ILE A 105 20.08 -27.05 -21.40
N ARG A 106 21.10 -27.41 -20.61
CA ARG A 106 20.97 -28.38 -19.51
C ARG A 106 20.01 -27.89 -18.44
N GLN A 107 20.11 -26.62 -18.05
CA GLN A 107 19.19 -26.00 -17.08
C GLN A 107 17.76 -25.83 -17.65
N LEU A 108 17.64 -25.56 -18.96
CA LEU A 108 16.34 -25.46 -19.63
C LEU A 108 15.64 -26.83 -19.77
N LYS A 109 16.40 -27.92 -19.99
CA LYS A 109 15.88 -29.31 -19.93
C LYS A 109 15.39 -29.67 -18.52
N LYS A 110 16.18 -29.39 -17.47
CA LYS A 110 15.76 -29.56 -16.07
C LYS A 110 14.46 -28.83 -15.76
N ARG A 111 14.30 -27.61 -16.27
CA ARG A 111 13.08 -26.80 -16.14
C ARG A 111 11.85 -27.41 -16.82
N LYS A 112 12.00 -28.16 -17.92
CA LYS A 112 10.88 -28.88 -18.58
C LYS A 112 10.42 -30.10 -17.78
N GLU A 113 11.34 -30.76 -17.07
CA GLU A 113 11.05 -31.93 -16.23
C GLU A 113 10.35 -31.54 -14.93
N THR A 114 10.74 -30.42 -14.33
CA THR A 114 10.00 -29.79 -13.22
C THR A 114 8.76 -29.09 -13.78
N LYS A 115 7.62 -29.80 -13.82
CA LYS A 115 6.30 -29.19 -14.09
C LYS A 115 5.93 -28.24 -12.95
N ASP A 116 6.53 -27.05 -12.93
CA ASP A 116 6.23 -26.09 -11.88
C ASP A 116 4.92 -25.36 -12.19
N GLN A 117 3.90 -25.82 -11.48
CA GLN A 117 2.63 -25.15 -11.20
C GLN A 117 2.86 -23.81 -10.48
N TYR A 118 3.34 -22.78 -11.16
CA TYR A 118 3.27 -21.42 -10.62
C TYR A 118 1.87 -20.82 -10.84
N HIS A 119 0.98 -21.11 -9.89
CA HIS A 119 -0.36 -20.52 -9.84
C HIS A 119 -0.46 -19.51 -8.71
N PHE A 120 -0.19 -18.24 -9.02
CA PHE A 120 -0.77 -17.13 -8.26
C PHE A 120 -1.82 -16.46 -9.14
N LYS A 121 -3.01 -17.08 -9.19
CA LYS A 121 -4.13 -16.61 -10.00
C LYS A 121 -5.06 -15.61 -9.27
N PHE A 122 -4.84 -15.41 -7.97
CA PHE A 122 -5.49 -14.34 -7.20
C PHE A 122 -4.45 -13.69 -6.30
N THR A 123 -3.99 -12.49 -6.65
CA THR A 123 -3.30 -11.61 -5.70
C THR A 123 -4.36 -10.72 -5.08
N SER A 124 -5.18 -11.30 -4.20
CA SER A 124 -5.91 -10.50 -3.22
C SER A 124 -4.90 -9.75 -2.34
N GLU A 125 -5.36 -8.66 -1.75
CA GLU A 125 -4.56 -7.91 -0.79
C GLU A 125 -4.34 -8.78 0.46
N LEU A 126 -3.09 -8.84 0.93
CA LEU A 126 -2.72 -9.56 2.14
C LEU A 126 -2.79 -8.62 3.33
N PHE A 127 -3.48 -9.04 4.39
CA PHE A 127 -3.45 -8.35 5.68
C PHE A 127 -2.16 -8.73 6.42
N ILE A 128 -1.39 -7.72 6.84
CA ILE A 128 -0.19 -7.93 7.62
C ILE A 128 -0.57 -8.07 9.09
N LYS A 129 -0.18 -9.20 9.69
CA LYS A 129 -0.31 -9.42 11.13
C LYS A 129 0.98 -8.96 11.81
N TYR A 130 0.85 -8.00 12.70
CA TYR A 130 1.95 -7.53 13.54
C TYR A 130 1.96 -8.29 14.88
N GLY A 131 3.14 -8.64 15.37
CA GLY A 131 3.30 -9.14 16.74
C GLY A 131 3.05 -8.02 17.75
N LYS A 132 2.62 -8.37 18.96
CA LYS A 132 2.48 -7.39 20.06
C LYS A 132 3.86 -6.84 20.42
N ILE A 133 3.97 -5.53 20.59
CA ILE A 133 5.23 -4.90 21.01
C ILE A 133 5.49 -5.27 22.47
N ASN A 134 6.72 -5.69 22.78
CA ASN A 134 7.11 -6.08 24.13
C ASN A 134 7.16 -4.84 25.03
N LYS A 135 6.31 -4.83 26.07
CA LYS A 135 6.04 -3.72 27.01
C LYS A 135 7.21 -3.37 27.96
N TYR A 136 8.42 -3.81 27.67
CA TYR A 136 9.56 -3.63 28.57
C TYR A 136 10.32 -2.35 28.19
N ASN A 137 9.96 -1.25 28.88
CA ASN A 137 10.73 0.00 29.02
C ASN A 137 10.45 1.15 28.04
N GLU A 138 9.19 1.51 27.81
CA GLU A 138 8.87 2.84 27.27
C GLU A 138 7.95 3.61 28.23
N SER A 139 8.34 4.87 28.48
CA SER A 139 7.59 5.84 29.28
C SER A 139 6.16 5.98 28.77
N THR A 140 5.20 6.17 29.69
CA THR A 140 3.76 6.36 29.43
C THR A 140 3.39 7.59 28.57
N ILE A 141 4.38 8.23 27.95
CA ILE A 141 4.26 9.50 27.22
C ILE A 141 3.93 9.25 25.73
N ASP A 142 4.30 8.10 25.17
CA ASP A 142 4.17 7.82 23.72
C ASP A 142 2.98 6.90 23.37
N LEU A 143 1.91 6.98 24.15
CA LEU A 143 0.67 6.22 23.91
C LEU A 143 -0.40 7.11 23.26
N ALA A 144 -1.01 6.61 22.20
CA ALA A 144 -2.20 7.18 21.60
C ALA A 144 -3.39 7.07 22.56
N VAL A 145 -4.18 8.13 22.62
CA VAL A 145 -5.35 8.23 23.50
C VAL A 145 -6.59 7.70 22.78
N PRO A 146 -7.22 6.63 23.28
CA PRO A 146 -8.46 6.11 22.70
C PRO A 146 -9.55 7.18 22.67
N TYR A 147 -10.34 7.19 21.59
CA TYR A 147 -11.46 8.11 21.35
C TYR A 147 -11.09 9.59 21.18
N GLU A 148 -9.81 9.96 21.27
CA GLU A 148 -9.33 11.30 20.99
C GLU A 148 -8.43 11.32 19.76
N ASP A 149 -7.49 10.37 19.70
CA ASP A 149 -6.59 10.25 18.57
C ASP A 149 -7.27 9.57 17.36
N ILE A 150 -6.70 9.82 16.19
CA ILE A 150 -7.29 9.47 14.90
C ILE A 150 -6.33 8.53 14.17
N PHE A 151 -6.84 7.42 13.65
CA PHE A 151 -6.17 6.60 12.65
C PHE A 151 -6.70 6.92 11.26
N ILE A 152 -5.78 6.99 10.29
CA ILE A 152 -6.08 7.30 8.91
C ILE A 152 -5.42 6.26 8.02
N ASP A 153 -6.23 5.64 7.16
CA ASP A 153 -5.80 4.63 6.20
C ASP A 153 -5.56 5.27 4.84
N ILE A 154 -4.30 5.25 4.44
CA ILE A 154 -3.78 5.86 3.22
C ILE A 154 -3.42 4.76 2.23
N ARG A 155 -4.08 4.75 1.07
CA ARG A 155 -3.82 3.81 -0.03
C ARG A 155 -2.75 4.38 -0.94
N ILE A 156 -1.71 3.60 -1.19
CA ILE A 156 -0.58 4.02 -2.03
C ILE A 156 -0.48 3.09 -3.22
N TYR A 157 -0.52 3.69 -4.40
CA TYR A 157 -0.50 3.00 -5.67
C TYR A 157 0.92 2.90 -6.24
N GLU A 158 1.12 1.91 -7.09
CA GLU A 158 2.32 1.79 -7.91
C GLU A 158 2.49 3.01 -8.81
N PRO A 159 3.76 3.35 -9.15
CA PRO A 159 4.01 4.52 -9.95
C PRO A 159 3.42 4.34 -11.35
N PHE A 160 2.76 5.37 -11.85
CA PHE A 160 2.23 5.36 -13.21
C PHE A 160 3.20 6.08 -14.13
N MET A 161 3.41 5.53 -15.33
CA MET A 161 4.20 6.19 -16.36
C MET A 161 3.25 6.88 -17.32
N HIS A 162 3.25 8.21 -17.33
CA HIS A 162 2.61 8.99 -18.39
C HIS A 162 3.39 8.76 -19.70
N SER A 163 2.96 7.81 -20.51
CA SER A 163 3.47 7.66 -21.87
C SER A 163 2.97 8.83 -22.71
N SER A 164 3.77 9.89 -22.79
CA SER A 164 3.46 11.10 -23.57
C SER A 164 3.68 10.90 -25.08
N ASN A 165 4.32 9.81 -25.53
CA ASN A 165 4.61 9.59 -26.95
C ASN A 165 4.38 8.14 -27.41
N GLN A 166 3.44 7.99 -28.35
CA GLN A 166 3.55 7.18 -29.57
C GLN A 166 4.23 5.78 -29.52
N MET A 167 3.88 4.92 -28.55
CA MET A 167 3.97 3.47 -28.76
C MET A 167 2.61 2.81 -28.55
N LYS A 168 1.76 2.92 -29.57
CA LYS A 168 0.52 2.15 -29.73
C LYS A 168 0.82 0.67 -30.02
N SER A 169 1.56 0.00 -29.14
CA SER A 169 1.80 -1.44 -29.24
C SER A 169 1.51 -2.10 -27.89
N ASN A 170 0.30 -2.64 -27.75
CA ASN A 170 -0.09 -3.73 -26.84
C ASN A 170 0.21 -3.65 -25.33
N TYR A 171 0.86 -2.60 -24.83
CA TYR A 171 0.94 -2.32 -23.39
C TYR A 171 -0.41 -1.82 -22.93
N ARG A 172 -1.19 -2.76 -22.38
CA ARG A 172 -2.46 -2.53 -21.69
C ARG A 172 -2.33 -1.24 -20.86
N LYS A 173 -3.27 -0.30 -21.05
CA LYS A 173 -3.45 0.87 -20.16
C LYS A 173 -3.15 0.42 -18.73
N ALA A 174 -2.03 0.87 -18.17
CA ALA A 174 -1.59 0.44 -16.85
C ALA A 174 -2.68 0.89 -15.88
N ARG A 175 -3.50 -0.05 -15.41
CA ARG A 175 -4.52 0.25 -14.40
C ARG A 175 -3.76 0.60 -13.12
N PRO A 176 -4.09 1.71 -12.45
CA PRO A 176 -3.52 2.02 -11.14
C PRO A 176 -3.64 0.79 -10.25
N THR A 177 -2.49 0.28 -9.81
CA THR A 177 -2.42 -0.94 -9.02
C THR A 177 -2.06 -0.55 -7.59
N LEU A 178 -2.92 -0.91 -6.63
CA LEU A 178 -2.66 -0.65 -5.22
C LEU A 178 -1.42 -1.43 -4.77
N LYS A 179 -0.46 -0.77 -4.12
CA LYS A 179 0.75 -1.42 -3.60
C LYS A 179 0.57 -1.79 -2.13
N TYR A 180 0.19 -0.83 -1.30
CA TYR A 180 -0.12 -1.06 0.11
C TYR A 180 -1.09 -0.03 0.66
N VAL A 181 -1.73 -0.38 1.78
CA VAL A 181 -2.53 0.51 2.62
C VAL A 181 -1.76 0.73 3.91
N ILE A 182 -1.41 1.97 4.19
CA ILE A 182 -0.69 2.39 5.40
C ILE A 182 -1.67 3.03 6.36
N THR A 183 -1.69 2.56 7.59
CA THR A 183 -2.38 3.20 8.70
C THR A 183 -1.41 4.09 9.44
N MET A 184 -1.79 5.34 9.67
CA MET A 184 -1.00 6.31 10.44
C MET A 184 -1.85 6.97 11.52
N LEU A 185 -1.20 7.48 12.56
CA LEU A 185 -1.83 8.34 13.54
C LEU A 185 -1.92 9.78 12.99
N GLY A 186 -3.00 10.50 13.29
CA GLY A 186 -3.21 11.87 12.82
C GLY A 186 -2.10 12.85 13.23
N LYS A 187 -1.46 12.62 14.38
CA LYS A 187 -0.34 13.43 14.90
C LYS A 187 0.97 13.25 14.14
N GLN A 188 1.08 12.23 13.28
CA GLN A 188 2.30 11.96 12.50
C GLN A 188 2.42 12.92 11.33
N THR A 189 3.67 13.14 10.90
CA THR A 189 3.98 14.07 9.81
C THR A 189 3.88 13.41 8.43
N LEU A 190 3.76 14.22 7.38
CA LEU A 190 3.88 13.73 5.99
C LEU A 190 5.29 13.17 5.69
N ALA A 191 6.32 13.64 6.39
CA ALA A 191 7.67 13.06 6.31
C ALA A 191 7.70 11.59 6.77
N GLU A 192 6.97 11.24 7.84
CA GLU A 192 6.86 9.84 8.30
C GLU A 192 6.12 8.96 7.28
N LEU A 193 5.10 9.52 6.61
CA LEU A 193 4.43 8.84 5.49
C LEU A 193 5.41 8.56 4.36
N ARG A 194 6.20 9.57 3.98
CA ARG A 194 7.24 9.45 2.95
C ARG A 194 8.21 8.32 3.27
N ASP A 195 8.71 8.26 4.49
CA ASP A 195 9.71 7.27 4.89
C ASP A 195 9.17 5.82 4.88
N LYS A 196 7.84 5.63 4.98
CA LYS A 196 7.22 4.31 4.80
C LYS A 196 6.90 3.97 3.35
N ILE A 197 6.84 4.96 2.45
CA ILE A 197 6.63 4.71 1.03
C ILE A 197 7.89 4.05 0.45
N LYS A 198 7.78 2.76 0.13
CA LYS A 198 8.81 2.02 -0.60
C LYS A 198 8.48 2.02 -2.09
N CYS A 199 9.32 2.62 -2.92
CA CYS A 199 9.24 2.51 -4.38
C CYS A 199 10.27 1.51 -4.94
N LEU A 200 10.01 0.93 -6.11
CA LEU A 200 11.01 0.12 -6.81
C LEU A 200 12.13 1.00 -7.39
N SER A 201 11.80 2.23 -7.81
CA SER A 201 12.76 3.22 -8.29
C SER A 201 13.79 3.58 -7.21
N ASP A 202 13.42 3.53 -5.93
CA ASP A 202 14.35 3.77 -4.79
C ASP A 202 15.43 2.69 -4.65
N LEU A 203 15.13 1.47 -5.11
CA LEU A 203 16.04 0.33 -5.09
C LEU A 203 16.91 0.26 -6.35
N SER A 204 16.70 1.17 -7.32
CA SER A 204 17.51 1.20 -8.52
C SER A 204 18.94 1.63 -8.20
N ILE A 205 19.89 1.06 -8.94
CA ILE A 205 21.30 1.41 -8.85
C ILE A 205 21.50 2.56 -9.85
N PRO A 206 21.87 3.76 -9.39
CA PRO A 206 22.01 4.92 -10.27
C PRO A 206 23.32 4.91 -11.07
N VAL A 207 24.27 4.06 -10.68
CA VAL A 207 25.60 3.96 -11.29
C VAL A 207 25.67 2.73 -12.20
N GLU A 208 26.35 2.87 -13.33
CA GLU A 208 26.69 1.75 -14.21
C GLU A 208 27.63 0.80 -13.47
N THR A 209 27.24 -0.47 -13.32
CA THR A 209 28.02 -1.48 -12.59
C THR A 209 28.27 -2.73 -13.43
N SER A 210 28.35 -2.60 -14.75
CA SER A 210 28.63 -3.72 -15.65
C SER A 210 29.98 -4.38 -15.34
N ASP A 211 30.99 -3.57 -15.02
CA ASP A 211 32.35 -4.04 -14.75
C ASP A 211 32.45 -4.87 -13.45
N ASN A 212 31.60 -4.59 -12.45
CA ASN A 212 31.66 -5.22 -11.14
C ASN A 212 30.26 -5.52 -10.56
N PRO A 213 29.55 -6.53 -11.08
CA PRO A 213 28.16 -6.84 -10.70
C PRO A 213 28.01 -7.48 -9.31
N ASN A 214 29.09 -7.71 -8.57
CA ASN A 214 29.10 -8.35 -7.25
C ASN A 214 29.46 -7.40 -6.09
N GLN A 215 29.78 -6.13 -6.36
CA GLN A 215 30.16 -5.17 -5.33
C GLN A 215 28.96 -4.75 -4.47
N SER A 216 29.18 -4.34 -3.21
CA SER A 216 28.10 -3.82 -2.36
C SER A 216 27.51 -2.55 -2.98
N PHE A 217 26.22 -2.58 -3.28
CA PHE A 217 25.50 -1.51 -3.97
C PHE A 217 25.20 -0.36 -3.00
N GLN A 218 26.13 0.58 -2.90
CA GLN A 218 25.89 1.90 -2.37
C GLN A 218 26.60 2.92 -3.25
N PRO A 219 25.94 4.05 -3.57
CA PRO A 219 24.63 4.48 -3.07
C PRO A 219 23.43 3.93 -3.88
N LEU A 220 22.28 3.73 -3.24
CA LEU A 220 21.01 3.46 -3.93
C LEU A 220 20.40 4.76 -4.47
N ALA A 221 19.47 4.68 -5.42
CA ALA A 221 18.79 5.85 -5.96
C ALA A 221 18.10 6.71 -4.89
N LYS A 222 17.54 6.11 -3.83
CA LYS A 222 16.98 6.87 -2.69
C LYS A 222 18.01 7.72 -1.94
N ASP A 223 19.28 7.33 -1.94
CA ASP A 223 20.33 8.00 -1.18
C ASP A 223 20.91 9.18 -1.98
N VAL A 224 20.86 9.07 -3.31
CA VAL A 224 21.28 10.12 -4.26
C VAL A 224 20.15 11.11 -4.52
N TYR A 225 18.94 10.61 -4.82
CA TYR A 225 17.79 11.40 -5.23
C TYR A 225 16.79 11.51 -4.09
N LYS A 226 17.11 12.38 -3.13
CA LYS A 226 16.33 12.59 -1.92
C LYS A 226 15.18 13.58 -2.06
N SER A 227 15.06 14.30 -3.16
CA SER A 227 13.99 15.29 -3.34
C SER A 227 12.67 14.64 -3.72
N GLY A 228 11.56 15.19 -3.23
CA GLY A 228 10.21 14.75 -3.52
C GLY A 228 9.17 15.63 -2.84
N PHE A 229 7.92 15.51 -3.28
CA PHE A 229 6.81 16.29 -2.74
C PHE A 229 5.49 15.52 -2.75
N PHE A 230 4.58 15.92 -1.85
CA PHE A 230 3.16 15.57 -1.93
C PHE A 230 2.37 16.76 -2.49
N TYR A 231 1.44 16.49 -3.39
CA TYR A 231 0.47 17.47 -3.84
C TYR A 231 -0.92 17.07 -3.35
N ILE A 232 -1.46 17.84 -2.41
CA ILE A 232 -2.74 17.59 -1.75
C ILE A 232 -3.55 18.89 -1.75
N GLU A 233 -4.76 18.82 -2.28
CA GLU A 233 -5.61 19.97 -2.64
C GLU A 233 -4.87 20.99 -3.52
N ASP A 234 -4.54 22.17 -2.99
CA ASP A 234 -3.87 23.24 -3.72
C ASP A 234 -2.45 23.51 -3.19
N THR A 235 -1.92 22.61 -2.35
CA THR A 235 -0.63 22.78 -1.67
C THR A 235 0.37 21.70 -2.05
N PHE A 236 1.58 22.13 -2.41
CA PHE A 236 2.77 21.30 -2.57
C PHE A 236 3.54 21.22 -1.26
N TYR A 237 3.64 20.03 -0.68
CA TYR A 237 4.41 19.73 0.52
C TYR A 237 5.76 19.14 0.11
N ASN A 238 6.80 19.97 0.05
CA ASN A 238 8.15 19.56 -0.36
C ASN A 238 8.96 19.03 0.83
N ASP A 239 9.96 18.20 0.53
CA ASP A 239 10.89 17.70 1.53
C ASP A 239 12.08 18.64 1.69
N PHE A 240 12.11 19.38 2.79
CA PHE A 240 13.21 20.30 3.11
C PHE A 240 14.12 19.77 4.23
N ARG A 241 14.08 18.46 4.53
CA ARG A 241 14.91 17.87 5.60
C ARG A 241 16.40 17.90 5.28
N ASP A 242 16.75 17.81 3.99
CA ASP A 242 18.13 17.93 3.51
C ASP A 242 18.27 19.25 2.71
N PRO A 243 19.21 20.14 3.04
CA PRO A 243 19.48 21.35 2.27
C PRO A 243 19.85 21.08 0.80
N ALA A 244 20.30 19.87 0.46
CA ALA A 244 20.58 19.46 -0.91
C ALA A 244 19.31 19.13 -1.72
N ASN A 245 18.13 19.08 -1.07
CA ASN A 245 16.89 18.80 -1.76
C ASN A 245 16.46 19.97 -2.65
N ILE A 246 16.09 19.64 -3.89
CA ILE A 246 15.58 20.59 -4.87
C ILE A 246 14.07 20.69 -4.71
N ASP A 247 13.55 21.92 -4.71
CA ASP A 247 12.11 22.18 -4.77
C ASP A 247 11.60 21.93 -6.19
N TYR A 248 10.92 20.80 -6.40
CA TYR A 248 10.31 20.48 -7.70
C TYR A 248 9.02 21.27 -7.96
N SER A 249 8.40 21.83 -6.93
CA SER A 249 7.13 22.55 -7.06
C SER A 249 7.30 23.92 -7.72
N GLU A 250 8.47 24.56 -7.61
CA GLU A 250 8.72 25.91 -8.12
C GLU A 250 8.39 26.02 -9.62
N VAL A 251 8.94 25.10 -10.43
CA VAL A 251 8.71 25.06 -11.89
C VAL A 251 7.22 24.84 -12.22
N ILE A 252 6.53 24.02 -11.43
CA ILE A 252 5.10 23.72 -11.62
C ILE A 252 4.25 24.95 -11.28
N VAL A 253 4.57 25.63 -10.18
CA VAL A 253 3.88 26.83 -9.71
C VAL A 253 4.08 27.99 -10.70
N GLU A 254 5.29 28.17 -11.24
CA GLU A 254 5.55 29.16 -12.28
C GLU A 254 4.78 28.87 -13.58
N TRP A 255 4.83 27.63 -14.05
CA TRP A 255 4.06 27.20 -15.21
C TRP A 255 2.55 27.42 -15.02
N ALA A 256 2.04 27.11 -13.83
CA ALA A 256 0.65 27.31 -13.47
C ALA A 256 0.24 28.78 -13.48
N LYS A 257 1.08 29.68 -12.96
CA LYS A 257 0.85 31.13 -13.00
C LYS A 257 0.71 31.64 -14.43
N ILE A 258 1.58 31.18 -15.34
CA ILE A 258 1.51 31.53 -16.78
C ILE A 258 0.18 31.05 -17.39
N LYS A 259 -0.31 29.88 -16.97
CA LYS A 259 -1.59 29.32 -17.42
C LYS A 259 -2.81 29.84 -16.66
N GLN A 260 -2.63 30.77 -15.72
CA GLN A 260 -3.69 31.30 -14.85
C GLN A 260 -4.43 30.18 -14.08
N LEU A 261 -3.68 29.14 -13.71
CA LEU A 261 -4.12 28.05 -12.83
C LEU A 261 -3.65 28.35 -11.41
N GLY A 262 -4.54 28.21 -10.43
CA GLY A 262 -4.22 28.43 -9.01
C GLY A 262 -5.27 29.28 -8.29
N PRO A 263 -4.99 29.74 -7.07
CA PRO A 263 -3.66 29.81 -6.44
C PRO A 263 -3.13 28.45 -5.97
N PHE A 264 -1.82 28.23 -6.12
CA PHE A 264 -1.10 27.10 -5.54
C PHE A 264 -0.19 27.58 -4.41
N HIS A 265 -0.06 26.75 -3.38
CA HIS A 265 0.74 27.01 -2.19
C HIS A 265 1.89 26.03 -2.07
N THR A 266 2.93 26.42 -1.35
CA THR A 266 4.08 25.55 -1.06
C THR A 266 4.31 25.54 0.45
N ASP A 267 4.54 24.36 1.01
CA ASP A 267 4.83 24.15 2.42
C ASP A 267 5.81 22.98 2.61
N SER A 268 6.25 22.81 3.85
CA SER A 268 7.22 21.82 4.30
C SER A 268 6.52 20.55 4.80
N MET A 269 6.88 19.37 4.27
CA MET A 269 6.25 18.11 4.68
C MET A 269 6.64 17.66 6.10
N GLU A 270 7.79 18.13 6.63
CA GLU A 270 8.24 17.78 7.98
C GLU A 270 7.51 18.53 9.10
N LYS A 271 6.85 19.65 8.80
CA LYS A 271 6.10 20.44 9.79
C LYS A 271 4.61 20.12 9.81
N VAL A 272 4.11 19.48 8.77
CA VAL A 272 2.68 19.27 8.54
C VAL A 272 2.28 17.88 9.02
N THR A 273 1.39 17.85 10.02
CA THR A 273 0.77 16.64 10.55
C THR A 273 -0.46 16.25 9.75
N ILE A 274 -0.79 14.96 9.69
CA ILE A 274 -1.94 14.50 8.90
C ILE A 274 -3.26 15.07 9.42
N ASP A 275 -3.43 15.24 10.73
CA ASP A 275 -4.64 15.81 11.33
C ASP A 275 -4.89 17.26 10.91
N SER A 276 -3.84 18.02 10.63
CA SER A 276 -3.92 19.41 10.20
C SER A 276 -4.37 19.56 8.75
N LEU A 277 -4.31 18.49 7.95
CA LEU A 277 -4.66 18.52 6.54
C LEU A 277 -6.18 18.66 6.36
N SER A 278 -6.54 19.45 5.35
CA SER A 278 -7.91 19.52 4.84
C SER A 278 -7.96 18.75 3.52
N VAL A 279 -8.57 17.57 3.53
CA VAL A 279 -8.52 16.63 2.38
C VAL A 279 -9.90 16.09 2.05
N ARG A 280 -10.01 15.51 0.86
CA ARG A 280 -11.15 14.69 0.43
C ARG A 280 -10.79 13.23 0.53
N PHE A 281 -11.64 12.47 1.20
CA PHE A 281 -11.57 11.02 1.24
C PHE A 281 -12.03 10.46 -0.10
N GLY A 282 -11.33 9.44 -0.59
CA GLY A 282 -11.60 8.83 -1.89
C GLY A 282 -11.07 9.62 -3.10
N TYR A 283 -10.50 10.81 -2.89
CA TYR A 283 -9.87 11.59 -3.97
C TYR A 283 -8.39 11.19 -4.18
N PRO A 284 -7.92 11.03 -5.43
CA PRO A 284 -6.53 10.73 -5.73
C PRO A 284 -5.62 11.96 -5.67
N TRP A 285 -4.69 11.93 -4.73
CA TRP A 285 -3.57 12.87 -4.58
C TRP A 285 -2.29 12.31 -5.17
N VAL A 286 -1.26 13.15 -5.31
CA VAL A 286 0.00 12.77 -5.96
C VAL A 286 1.16 12.86 -4.99
N TYR A 287 2.03 11.86 -5.01
CA TYR A 287 3.37 11.91 -4.43
C TYR A 287 4.39 11.69 -5.54
N GLN A 288 5.34 12.60 -5.69
CA GLN A 288 6.37 12.50 -6.71
C GLN A 288 7.75 12.49 -6.06
N HIS A 289 8.60 11.56 -6.50
CA HIS A 289 10.00 11.48 -6.09
C HIS A 289 10.89 11.16 -7.29
N GLN A 290 12.20 11.40 -7.15
CA GLN A 290 13.20 11.19 -8.22
C GLN A 290 12.89 11.93 -9.54
N GLY A 291 12.11 13.01 -9.48
CA GLY A 291 11.77 13.86 -10.62
C GLY A 291 10.68 13.34 -11.56
N PHE A 292 10.48 12.02 -11.71
CA PHE A 292 9.49 11.45 -12.64
C PHE A 292 8.65 10.32 -12.06
N CYS A 293 8.94 9.84 -10.85
CA CYS A 293 8.23 8.71 -10.27
C CYS A 293 7.02 9.21 -9.49
N GLU A 294 5.86 9.17 -10.14
CA GLU A 294 4.59 9.67 -9.61
C GLU A 294 3.73 8.53 -9.06
N HIS A 295 3.36 8.64 -7.79
CA HIS A 295 2.48 7.72 -7.07
C HIS A 295 1.15 8.37 -6.78
N LEU A 296 0.06 7.63 -6.99
CA LEU A 296 -1.25 8.05 -6.49
C LEU A 296 -1.40 7.67 -5.02
N ILE A 297 -1.94 8.61 -4.24
CA ILE A 297 -2.22 8.46 -2.82
C ILE A 297 -3.67 8.80 -2.57
N ILE A 298 -4.38 7.93 -1.85
CA ILE A 298 -5.81 8.14 -1.55
C ILE A 298 -6.00 8.00 -0.04
N PHE A 299 -6.51 9.04 0.60
CA PHE A 299 -7.06 8.95 1.95
C PHE A 299 -8.36 8.16 1.87
N SER A 300 -8.37 6.94 2.38
CA SER A 300 -9.47 5.99 2.13
C SER A 300 -10.45 5.88 3.28
N ASP A 301 -9.95 5.84 4.50
CA ASP A 301 -10.77 5.72 5.70
C ASP A 301 -10.09 6.44 6.86
N ALA A 302 -10.87 6.89 7.83
CA ALA A 302 -10.38 7.48 9.05
C ALA A 302 -11.32 7.16 10.22
N ARG A 303 -10.74 6.81 11.37
CA ARG A 303 -11.48 6.37 12.55
C ARG A 303 -10.80 6.84 13.82
N LEU A 304 -11.55 6.94 14.90
CA LEU A 304 -10.97 7.15 16.23
C LEU A 304 -10.24 5.90 16.71
N VAL A 305 -9.11 6.11 17.40
CA VAL A 305 -8.33 5.06 18.05
C VAL A 305 -9.19 4.33 19.08
N GLN A 306 -9.13 3.00 19.10
CA GLN A 306 -9.90 2.18 20.03
C GLN A 306 -8.98 1.55 21.09
N PRO A 307 -9.50 1.21 22.29
CA PRO A 307 -8.69 0.63 23.37
C PRO A 307 -8.03 -0.71 23.04
N TYR A 308 -8.58 -1.44 22.07
CA TYR A 308 -8.07 -2.74 21.63
C TYR A 308 -7.01 -2.63 20.51
N ASP A 309 -6.79 -1.43 19.97
CA ASP A 309 -5.74 -1.19 18.99
C ASP A 309 -4.35 -1.19 19.66
N GLU A 310 -3.31 -1.30 18.84
CA GLU A 310 -1.95 -0.98 19.33
C GLU A 310 -1.89 0.52 19.56
N LEU A 311 -1.66 0.93 20.81
CA LEU A 311 -1.66 2.33 21.24
C LEU A 311 -0.27 2.96 21.12
N HIS A 312 0.79 2.17 20.98
CA HIS A 312 2.12 2.72 20.90
C HIS A 312 2.34 3.53 19.62
N ILE A 313 2.74 4.80 19.73
CA ILE A 313 2.90 5.69 18.57
C ILE A 313 3.98 5.14 17.63
N SER A 314 5.08 4.59 18.18
CA SER A 314 6.19 4.02 17.37
C SER A 314 5.79 2.81 16.52
N ALA A 315 4.64 2.19 16.80
CA ALA A 315 4.10 1.10 15.98
C ALA A 315 3.62 1.59 14.60
N TYR A 316 3.37 2.90 14.47
CA TYR A 316 2.87 3.55 13.26
C TYR A 316 3.97 4.48 12.69
N PRO A 317 4.00 4.74 11.38
CA PRO A 317 3.07 4.24 10.37
C PRO A 317 3.28 2.76 10.06
N ARG A 318 2.19 2.01 9.87
CA ARG A 318 2.25 0.56 9.59
C ARG A 318 1.50 0.19 8.33
N ILE A 319 1.97 -0.84 7.64
CA ILE A 319 1.31 -1.36 6.44
C ILE A 319 0.24 -2.36 6.88
N GLN A 320 -1.04 -1.99 6.80
CA GLN A 320 -2.13 -2.88 7.15
C GLN A 320 -2.40 -3.92 6.06
N ARG A 321 -2.35 -3.49 4.79
CA ARG A 321 -2.60 -4.34 3.63
C ARG A 321 -1.49 -4.17 2.60
N ILE A 322 -1.05 -5.26 2.00
CA ILE A 322 -0.07 -5.23 0.91
C ILE A 322 -0.54 -6.08 -0.26
N ARG A 323 -0.37 -5.57 -1.48
CA ARG A 323 -0.55 -6.36 -2.69
C ARG A 323 0.76 -7.08 -3.01
N PRO A 324 0.76 -8.42 -3.12
CA PRO A 324 1.94 -9.15 -3.54
C PRO A 324 2.35 -8.75 -4.96
N GLN A 325 3.58 -8.26 -5.11
CA GLN A 325 4.16 -8.05 -6.43
C GLN A 325 4.70 -9.38 -6.96
N ARG A 326 4.56 -9.59 -8.27
CA ARG A 326 5.13 -10.77 -8.92
C ARG A 326 6.62 -10.54 -9.09
N ALA A 327 7.43 -11.44 -8.53
CA ALA A 327 8.85 -11.50 -8.86
C ALA A 327 9.02 -11.93 -10.32
N ASN A 328 9.92 -11.26 -11.03
CA ASN A 328 10.40 -11.74 -12.31
C ASN A 328 11.50 -12.76 -12.03
N TYR A 329 11.34 -13.97 -12.52
CA TYR A 329 12.32 -15.03 -12.35
C TYR A 329 13.29 -15.07 -13.53
N CYS A 330 14.49 -15.57 -13.28
CA CYS A 330 15.52 -15.70 -14.30
C CYS A 330 14.97 -16.45 -15.50
N PHE A 331 15.16 -15.88 -16.69
CA PHE A 331 14.65 -16.51 -17.89
C PHE A 331 15.27 -17.90 -18.14
N MET A 332 16.54 -18.09 -17.73
CA MET A 332 17.28 -19.33 -17.94
C MET A 332 16.80 -20.44 -17.01
N CYS A 333 16.93 -20.25 -15.69
CA CYS A 333 16.58 -21.30 -14.73
C CYS A 333 15.11 -21.25 -14.30
N GLY A 334 14.47 -20.08 -14.27
CA GLY A 334 13.09 -19.91 -13.79
C GLY A 334 12.91 -20.02 -12.28
N ILE A 335 13.98 -20.25 -11.51
CA ILE A 335 13.93 -20.57 -10.08
C ILE A 335 14.15 -19.33 -9.23
N LEU A 336 15.19 -18.55 -9.54
CA LEU A 336 15.62 -17.44 -8.71
C LEU A 336 15.08 -16.10 -9.28
N PRO A 337 14.80 -15.10 -8.42
CA PRO A 337 14.38 -13.77 -8.84
C PRO A 337 15.53 -13.03 -9.54
N VAL A 338 15.18 -12.32 -10.62
CA VAL A 338 16.12 -11.58 -11.45
C VAL A 338 16.72 -10.42 -10.68
N ARG A 339 18.04 -10.26 -10.82
CA ARG A 339 18.78 -9.11 -10.31
C ARG A 339 19.27 -8.18 -11.41
N TRP A 340 19.62 -8.72 -12.58
CA TRP A 340 20.24 -7.97 -13.67
C TRP A 340 19.42 -8.06 -14.96
N ILE A 341 19.43 -6.98 -15.72
CA ILE A 341 18.93 -6.95 -17.08
C ILE A 341 20.14 -6.81 -17.99
N THR A 342 20.41 -7.82 -18.81
CA THR A 342 21.45 -7.74 -19.83
C THR A 342 20.84 -7.19 -21.11
N THR A 343 21.49 -6.16 -21.65
CA THR A 343 21.20 -5.57 -22.96
C THR A 343 22.28 -5.99 -23.95
N ASP A 344 22.01 -5.91 -25.26
CA ASP A 344 22.99 -6.15 -26.33
C ASP A 344 23.67 -7.53 -26.36
N HIS A 345 22.89 -8.61 -26.30
CA HIS A 345 23.37 -9.97 -26.56
C HIS A 345 22.79 -10.58 -27.84
N ASP A 346 23.68 -10.99 -28.76
CA ASP A 346 23.34 -11.58 -30.07
C ASP A 346 22.42 -12.80 -30.00
N ARG A 347 22.48 -13.55 -28.90
CA ARG A 347 21.69 -14.79 -28.72
C ARG A 347 20.36 -14.56 -28.02
N HIS A 348 20.15 -13.38 -27.42
CA HIS A 348 19.08 -13.15 -26.46
C HIS A 348 18.61 -11.68 -26.46
N ILE A 349 17.44 -11.44 -27.03
CA ILE A 349 16.77 -10.14 -27.06
C ILE A 349 16.33 -9.78 -25.62
N ALA A 350 17.03 -8.82 -25.00
CA ALA A 350 16.66 -8.15 -23.73
C ALA A 350 16.12 -9.09 -22.65
N ILE A 351 16.97 -9.99 -22.13
CA ILE A 351 16.53 -11.02 -21.19
C ILE A 351 16.87 -10.64 -19.74
N PRO A 352 15.88 -10.66 -18.82
CA PRO A 352 16.16 -10.59 -17.39
C PRO A 352 16.90 -11.85 -16.94
N MET A 353 18.18 -11.70 -16.57
CA MET A 353 19.07 -12.79 -16.20
C MET A 353 19.53 -12.67 -14.75
N ILE A 354 19.86 -13.82 -14.16
CA ILE A 354 20.74 -13.87 -13.01
C ILE A 354 22.09 -14.22 -13.56
N LEU A 355 23.04 -13.31 -13.44
CA LEU A 355 24.44 -13.68 -13.60
C LEU A 355 24.85 -14.41 -12.32
N PRO A 356 25.19 -15.71 -12.39
CA PRO A 356 25.78 -16.40 -11.25
C PRO A 356 27.21 -15.92 -11.02
N SER A 357 27.58 -15.97 -9.74
CA SER A 357 28.95 -15.84 -9.19
C SER A 357 29.98 -16.68 -9.92
#